data_AF-I8UJZ3-F1
#
_entry.id   AF-I8UJZ3-F1
#
_cell.length_a   1.000
_cell.length_b   1.000
_cell.length_c   1.000
_cell.angle_alpha   90.00
_cell.angle_beta   90.00
_cell.angle_gamma   90.00
#
_symmetry.space_group_name_H-M   'P 1'
#
loop_
_entity.id
_entity.type
_entity.pdbx_description
1 polymer ?
#
loop_
_entity_poly.entity_id
_entity_poly.type
_entity_poly.pdbx_seq_one_letter_code
_entity_poly.pdbx_strand_id
1 'polypeptide(L)'
;MENKMELLSKEYVVEHGVDFDEKLWFTSYSDEVLDNPEDEGGKPFTGLAYELYGNGNLAYYCYYKNGFLEGYYVKFHQNKNVKAIDYMVKGQTRGIGRIWYESGELKHEGEYKFGICLKYTEWDQQGNIINQKVAPTKGELELVSRISDWVDHE
;
A
#
# COMPACT_ATOMS: atom_id res chain seq x y z
N MET A 1 -8.33 -1.20 -23.32
CA MET A 1 -9.02 -0.23 -22.46
C MET A 1 -8.34 -0.31 -21.12
N GLU A 2 -7.44 0.63 -20.82
CA GLU A 2 -6.84 0.72 -19.49
C GLU A 2 -7.95 1.04 -18.50
N ASN A 3 -8.15 0.14 -17.54
CA ASN A 3 -9.11 0.34 -16.46
C ASN A 3 -8.55 1.45 -15.58
N LYS A 4 -8.95 2.69 -15.84
CA LYS A 4 -8.51 3.86 -15.09
C LYS A 4 -9.08 3.72 -13.68
N MET A 5 -8.21 3.38 -12.72
CA MET A 5 -8.60 3.33 -11.31
C MET A 5 -9.13 4.71 -10.91
N GLU A 6 -10.37 4.76 -10.43
CA GLU A 6 -10.93 5.96 -9.80
C GLU A 6 -10.55 5.95 -8.33
N LEU A 7 -9.79 6.97 -7.90
CA LEU A 7 -9.45 7.16 -6.50
C LEU A 7 -10.70 7.57 -5.71
N LEU A 8 -10.80 7.11 -4.47
CA LEU A 8 -11.89 7.49 -3.59
C LEU A 8 -11.75 8.97 -3.19
N SER A 9 -12.88 9.67 -3.09
CA SER A 9 -12.89 11.02 -2.52
C SER A 9 -12.63 10.97 -1.01
N LYS A 10 -12.11 12.07 -0.45
CA LYS A 10 -11.93 12.20 0.99
C LYS A 10 -13.26 12.01 1.72
N GLU A 11 -14.35 12.59 1.20
CA GLU A 11 -15.68 12.52 1.82
C GLU A 11 -16.15 11.07 1.93
N TYR A 12 -16.01 10.29 0.85
CA TYR A 12 -16.36 8.88 0.86
C TYR A 12 -15.51 8.09 1.86
N VAL A 13 -14.20 8.33 1.86
CA VAL A 13 -13.25 7.64 2.75
C VAL A 13 -13.58 7.92 4.22
N VAL A 14 -13.87 9.18 4.57
CA VAL A 14 -14.20 9.55 5.95
C VAL A 14 -15.59 9.03 6.35
N GLU A 15 -16.55 8.99 5.43
CA GLU A 15 -17.91 8.49 5.70
C GLU A 15 -17.96 6.96 5.86
N HIS A 16 -17.15 6.22 5.11
CA HIS A 16 -17.21 4.75 5.04
C HIS A 16 -16.02 4.04 5.68
N GLY A 17 -14.98 4.79 6.04
CA GLY A 17 -13.75 4.26 6.62
C GLY A 17 -13.65 4.49 8.12
N VAL A 18 -12.65 3.86 8.71
CA VAL A 18 -12.29 3.99 10.12
C VAL A 18 -11.01 4.80 10.23
N ASP A 19 -11.01 5.81 11.11
CA ASP A 19 -9.79 6.55 11.44
C ASP A 19 -8.82 5.59 12.17
N PHE A 20 -7.68 5.32 11.53
CA PHE A 20 -6.72 4.34 12.00
C PHE A 20 -6.14 4.74 13.36
N ASP A 21 -5.72 5.99 13.51
CA ASP A 21 -5.04 6.49 14.71
C ASP A 21 -5.96 6.48 15.94
N GLU A 22 -7.27 6.60 15.74
CA GLU A 22 -8.23 6.67 16.85
C GLU A 22 -8.88 5.33 17.22
N LYS A 23 -8.98 4.39 16.26
CA LYS A 23 -9.87 3.22 16.38
C LYS A 23 -9.21 1.88 16.09
N LEU A 24 -8.03 1.86 15.50
CA LEU A 24 -7.38 0.62 15.09
C LEU A 24 -6.09 0.39 15.87
N TRP A 25 -5.74 -0.88 16.06
CA TRP A 25 -4.66 -1.29 16.94
C TRP A 25 -3.79 -2.33 16.25
N PHE A 26 -2.47 -2.13 16.25
CA PHE A 26 -1.57 -3.21 15.86
C PHE A 26 -1.46 -4.25 16.97
N THR A 27 -1.34 -5.52 16.59
CA THR A 27 -0.93 -6.58 17.53
C THR A 27 0.51 -6.33 18.01
N SER A 28 0.84 -6.86 19.18
CA SER A 28 2.18 -6.71 19.76
C SER A 28 3.31 -7.43 19.01
N TYR A 29 2.99 -8.39 18.13
CA TYR A 29 3.98 -9.28 17.51
C TYR A 29 3.90 -9.35 15.97
N SER A 30 2.94 -8.68 15.33
CA SER A 30 2.76 -8.75 13.87
C SER A 30 2.13 -7.48 13.29
N ASP A 31 2.08 -7.41 11.95
CA ASP A 31 1.40 -6.34 11.21
C ASP A 31 -0.14 -6.51 11.16
N GLU A 32 -0.71 -7.47 11.90
CA GLU A 32 -2.15 -7.63 12.05
C GLU A 32 -2.76 -6.43 12.78
N VAL A 33 -3.86 -5.91 12.21
CA VAL A 33 -4.63 -4.78 12.73
C VAL A 33 -5.96 -5.26 13.32
N LEU A 34 -6.27 -4.79 14.51
CA LEU A 34 -7.45 -5.11 15.29
C LEU A 34 -8.42 -3.93 15.39
N ASP A 35 -9.70 -4.23 15.64
CA ASP A 35 -10.78 -3.25 15.88
C ASP A 35 -10.84 -2.73 17.33
N ASN A 36 -10.02 -3.27 18.24
CA ASN A 36 -9.87 -2.88 19.65
C ASN A 36 -8.46 -3.31 20.15
N PRO A 37 -7.98 -2.86 21.33
CA PRO A 37 -6.74 -3.38 21.91
C PRO A 37 -6.74 -4.90 22.04
N GLU A 38 -5.56 -5.50 21.89
CA GLU A 38 -5.34 -6.94 21.98
C GLU A 38 -5.76 -7.50 23.35
N ASP A 39 -5.40 -6.81 24.42
CA ASP A 39 -5.72 -7.19 25.81
C ASP A 39 -7.20 -6.99 26.18
N GLU A 40 -7.94 -6.25 25.36
CA GLU A 40 -9.39 -6.10 25.44
C GLU A 40 -10.16 -7.04 24.50
N GLY A 41 -9.48 -7.98 23.86
CA GLY A 41 -10.10 -8.98 22.97
C GLY A 41 -10.43 -8.44 21.58
N GLY A 42 -9.65 -7.47 21.08
CA GLY A 42 -9.73 -6.97 19.72
C GLY A 42 -9.70 -8.08 18.66
N LYS A 43 -10.42 -7.87 17.58
CA LYS A 43 -10.58 -8.83 16.49
C LYS A 43 -9.96 -8.30 15.21
N PRO A 44 -9.49 -9.19 14.31
CA PRO A 44 -8.88 -8.77 13.06
C PRO A 44 -9.82 -7.89 12.23
N PHE A 45 -9.39 -6.67 11.95
CA PHE A 45 -10.21 -5.67 11.29
C PHE A 45 -10.42 -6.01 9.80
N THR A 46 -11.64 -5.76 9.30
CA THR A 46 -11.95 -5.85 7.86
C THR A 46 -12.74 -4.63 7.46
N GLY A 47 -12.21 -3.83 6.53
CA GLY A 47 -12.85 -2.59 6.12
C GLY A 47 -11.88 -1.59 5.51
N LEU A 48 -12.41 -0.41 5.19
CA LEU A 48 -11.65 0.76 4.75
C LEU A 48 -11.10 1.47 6.00
N ALA A 49 -9.82 1.82 5.98
CA ALA A 49 -9.18 2.63 7.01
C ALA A 49 -8.49 3.84 6.37
N TYR A 50 -8.29 4.88 7.17
CA TYR A 50 -7.61 6.09 6.73
C TYR A 50 -6.89 6.79 7.88
N GLU A 51 -5.99 7.70 7.52
CA GLU A 51 -5.45 8.72 8.43
C GLU A 51 -5.56 10.09 7.78
N LEU A 52 -5.68 11.13 8.61
CA LEU A 52 -5.63 12.52 8.18
C LEU A 52 -4.32 13.17 8.63
N TYR A 53 -3.80 14.06 7.81
CA TYR A 53 -2.81 15.02 8.28
C TYR A 53 -3.41 15.99 9.30
N GLY A 54 -2.59 16.61 10.13
CA GLY A 54 -3.04 17.64 11.08
C GLY A 54 -3.71 18.87 10.44
N ASN A 55 -3.57 19.07 9.12
CA ASN A 55 -4.32 20.09 8.37
C ASN A 55 -5.72 19.60 7.90
N GLY A 56 -6.11 18.39 8.27
CA GLY A 56 -7.36 17.74 7.91
C GLY A 56 -7.39 17.13 6.50
N ASN A 57 -6.31 17.19 5.72
CA ASN A 57 -6.27 16.51 4.41
C ASN A 57 -6.03 15.01 4.60
N LEU A 58 -6.52 14.21 3.66
CA LEU A 58 -6.31 12.76 3.67
C LEU A 58 -4.81 12.45 3.54
N ALA A 59 -4.25 11.70 4.48
CA ALA A 59 -2.86 11.26 4.43
C ALA A 59 -2.74 9.95 3.65
N TYR A 60 -3.61 8.99 3.94
CA TYR A 60 -3.79 7.79 3.14
C TYR A 60 -5.17 7.18 3.35
N TYR A 61 -5.52 6.25 2.46
CA TYR A 61 -6.53 5.23 2.74
C TYR A 61 -6.04 3.87 2.27
N CYS A 62 -6.53 2.81 2.93
CA CYS A 62 -6.25 1.43 2.57
C CYS A 62 -7.39 0.52 3.00
N TYR A 63 -7.37 -0.69 2.48
CA TYR A 63 -8.32 -1.73 2.83
C TYR A 63 -7.63 -2.82 3.63
N TYR A 64 -8.34 -3.33 4.64
CA TYR A 64 -7.94 -4.48 5.42
C TYR A 64 -8.93 -5.62 5.23
N LYS A 65 -8.40 -6.84 5.27
CA LYS A 65 -9.17 -8.08 5.34
C LYS A 65 -8.51 -9.01 6.35
N ASN A 66 -9.28 -9.39 7.37
CA ASN A 66 -8.80 -10.20 8.50
C ASN A 66 -7.51 -9.65 9.10
N GLY A 67 -7.46 -8.34 9.33
CA GLY A 67 -6.35 -7.64 9.97
C GLY A 67 -5.16 -7.34 9.07
N PHE A 68 -5.13 -7.80 7.82
CA PHE A 68 -4.01 -7.54 6.90
C PHE A 68 -4.44 -6.68 5.70
N LEU A 69 -3.51 -5.87 5.17
CA LEU A 69 -3.77 -5.04 3.99
C LEU A 69 -4.20 -5.88 2.78
N GLU A 70 -5.28 -5.48 2.11
CA GLU A 70 -5.89 -6.20 0.99
C GLU A 70 -6.56 -5.22 0.03
N GLY A 71 -6.04 -5.06 -1.18
CA GLY A 71 -6.53 -4.11 -2.18
C GLY A 71 -5.65 -2.85 -2.30
N TYR A 72 -6.22 -1.76 -2.78
CA TYR A 72 -5.44 -0.53 -3.01
C TYR A 72 -5.02 0.13 -1.70
N TYR A 73 -3.76 0.56 -1.68
CA TYR A 73 -3.19 1.43 -0.65
C TYR A 73 -2.74 2.73 -1.32
N VAL A 74 -3.39 3.84 -0.98
CA VAL A 74 -3.16 5.14 -1.61
C VAL A 74 -2.73 6.15 -0.58
N LYS A 75 -1.60 6.79 -0.82
CA LYS A 75 -1.04 7.86 0.00
C LYS A 75 -1.13 9.17 -0.76
N PHE A 76 -1.30 10.26 -0.02
CA PHE A 76 -1.31 11.61 -0.55
C PHE A 76 -0.19 12.42 0.07
N HIS A 77 0.19 13.53 -0.58
CA HIS A 77 0.98 14.59 0.04
C HIS A 77 0.02 15.55 0.76
N GLN A 78 0.56 16.40 1.63
CA GLN A 78 -0.25 17.39 2.37
C GLN A 78 -0.99 18.36 1.44
N ASN A 79 -0.47 18.59 0.21
CA ASN A 79 -1.11 19.40 -0.83
C ASN A 79 -2.24 18.68 -1.59
N LYS A 80 -2.61 17.45 -1.17
CA LYS A 80 -3.63 16.56 -1.76
C LYS A 80 -3.23 15.86 -3.06
N ASN A 81 -2.04 16.10 -3.59
CA ASN A 81 -1.55 15.31 -4.72
C ASN A 81 -1.29 13.87 -4.29
N VAL A 82 -1.45 12.92 -5.20
CA VAL A 82 -1.12 11.51 -4.94
C VAL A 82 0.37 11.41 -4.66
N LYS A 83 0.71 10.71 -3.59
CA LYS A 83 2.09 10.41 -3.18
C LYS A 83 2.49 9.01 -3.58
N ALA A 84 1.63 8.02 -3.35
CA ALA A 84 1.89 6.64 -3.72
C ALA A 84 0.60 5.87 -3.97
N ILE A 85 0.66 4.86 -4.84
CA ILE A 85 -0.41 3.90 -5.11
C ILE A 85 0.26 2.54 -5.20
N ASP A 86 -0.18 1.63 -4.34
CA ASP A 86 0.22 0.24 -4.31
C ASP A 86 -1.02 -0.66 -4.27
N TYR A 87 -0.87 -1.92 -4.65
CA TYR A 87 -1.90 -2.95 -4.46
C TYR A 87 -1.38 -4.02 -3.53
N MET A 88 -2.14 -4.32 -2.49
CA MET A 88 -1.76 -5.21 -1.39
C MET A 88 -2.56 -6.52 -1.47
N VAL A 89 -1.91 -7.63 -1.18
CA VAL A 89 -2.56 -8.94 -1.02
C VAL A 89 -1.96 -9.59 0.21
N LYS A 90 -2.80 -9.94 1.20
CA LYS A 90 -2.36 -10.51 2.49
C LYS A 90 -1.16 -9.75 3.11
N GLY A 91 -1.22 -8.42 3.14
CA GLY A 91 -0.17 -7.57 3.70
C GLY A 91 1.03 -7.27 2.78
N GLN A 92 1.09 -7.86 1.58
CA GLN A 92 2.26 -7.73 0.69
C GLN A 92 1.93 -7.01 -0.61
N THR A 93 2.83 -6.15 -1.08
CA THR A 93 2.67 -5.45 -2.36
C THR A 93 2.71 -6.42 -3.55
N ARG A 94 1.82 -6.20 -4.51
CA ARG A 94 1.63 -7.02 -5.71
C ARG A 94 1.38 -6.13 -6.93
N GLY A 95 2.04 -6.46 -8.04
CA GLY A 95 1.87 -5.74 -9.30
C GLY A 95 2.67 -4.44 -9.33
N ILE A 96 2.13 -3.42 -10.00
CA ILE A 96 2.83 -2.15 -10.18
C ILE A 96 2.55 -1.21 -9.01
N GLY A 97 3.60 -0.79 -8.32
CA GLY A 97 3.59 0.27 -7.32
C GLY A 97 4.21 1.54 -7.90
N ARG A 98 3.66 2.71 -7.53
CA ARG A 98 4.13 4.01 -8.01
C ARG A 98 4.23 5.02 -6.89
N ILE A 99 5.22 5.91 -6.98
CA ILE A 99 5.43 7.04 -6.07
C ILE A 99 5.63 8.29 -6.92
N TRP A 100 5.05 9.41 -6.49
CA TRP A 100 5.15 10.70 -7.15
C TRP A 100 5.76 11.76 -6.23
N TYR A 101 6.44 12.72 -6.83
CA TYR A 101 6.83 13.96 -6.16
C TYR A 101 5.59 14.76 -5.77
N GLU A 102 5.76 15.69 -4.82
CA GLU A 102 4.69 16.59 -4.40
C GLU A 102 4.17 17.46 -5.55
N SER A 103 5.02 17.76 -6.54
CA SER A 103 4.69 18.45 -7.79
C SER A 103 3.88 17.59 -8.79
N GLY A 104 3.81 16.28 -8.57
CA GLY A 104 2.97 15.35 -9.35
C GLY A 104 3.71 14.54 -10.41
N GLU A 105 5.00 14.79 -10.65
CA GLU A 105 5.81 13.96 -11.55
C GLU A 105 6.13 12.61 -10.93
N LEU A 106 6.21 11.59 -11.78
CA LEU A 106 6.54 10.22 -11.36
C LEU A 106 7.96 10.20 -10.80
N LYS A 107 8.10 9.70 -9.57
CA LYS A 107 9.37 9.56 -8.86
C LYS A 107 9.89 8.14 -8.95
N HIS A 108 9.01 7.16 -8.84
CA HIS A 108 9.35 5.73 -8.80
C HIS A 108 8.20 4.91 -9.37
N GLU A 109 8.54 3.88 -10.14
CA GLU A 109 7.64 2.81 -10.55
C GLU A 109 8.36 1.49 -10.38
N GLY A 110 7.73 0.54 -9.68
CA GLY A 110 8.29 -0.77 -9.44
C GLY A 110 7.29 -1.89 -9.72
N GLU A 111 7.80 -3.04 -10.15
CA GLU A 111 7.05 -4.29 -10.31
C GLU A 111 7.32 -5.19 -9.10
N TYR A 112 6.27 -5.56 -8.37
CA TYR A 112 6.35 -6.28 -7.11
C TYR A 112 5.63 -7.63 -7.16
N LYS A 113 6.24 -8.64 -6.53
CA LYS A 113 5.60 -9.93 -6.28
C LYS A 113 5.96 -10.40 -4.88
N PHE A 114 4.94 -10.62 -4.04
CA PHE A 114 5.10 -10.99 -2.63
C PHE A 114 5.95 -9.98 -1.84
N GLY A 115 5.76 -8.69 -2.11
CA GLY A 115 6.56 -7.60 -1.54
C GLY A 115 7.97 -7.44 -2.12
N ILE A 116 8.45 -8.37 -2.95
CA ILE A 116 9.78 -8.29 -3.57
C ILE A 116 9.68 -7.41 -4.81
N CYS A 117 10.41 -6.29 -4.82
CA CYS A 117 10.57 -5.44 -6.00
C CYS A 117 11.47 -6.16 -7.02
N LEU A 118 10.96 -6.56 -8.17
CA LEU A 118 11.69 -7.30 -9.20
C LEU A 118 12.36 -6.38 -10.22
N LYS A 119 11.71 -5.25 -10.50
CA LYS A 119 12.19 -4.21 -11.40
C LYS A 119 11.73 -2.87 -10.88
N TYR A 120 12.49 -1.83 -11.13
CA TYR A 120 12.04 -0.48 -10.87
C TYR A 120 12.76 0.52 -11.76
N THR A 121 12.17 1.70 -11.88
CA THR A 121 12.83 2.90 -12.39
C THR A 121 12.53 4.04 -11.44
N GLU A 122 13.55 4.85 -11.17
CA GLU A 122 13.46 6.09 -10.39
C GLU A 122 13.81 7.27 -11.30
N TRP A 123 13.03 8.33 -11.19
CA TRP A 123 13.22 9.57 -11.94
C TRP A 123 13.41 10.74 -10.99
N ASP A 124 14.16 11.75 -11.43
CA ASP A 124 14.15 13.08 -10.80
C ASP A 124 12.90 13.89 -11.19
N GLN A 125 12.77 15.10 -10.64
CA GLN A 125 11.64 15.99 -10.94
C GLN A 125 11.61 16.51 -12.39
N GLN A 126 12.71 16.38 -13.14
CA GLN A 126 12.77 16.74 -14.56
C GLN A 126 12.40 15.56 -15.47
N GLY A 127 12.16 14.38 -14.90
CA GLY A 127 11.85 13.15 -15.62
C GLY A 127 13.08 12.41 -16.14
N ASN A 128 14.29 12.75 -15.68
CA ASN A 128 15.48 11.97 -16.02
C ASN A 128 15.58 10.74 -15.13
N ILE A 129 15.93 9.59 -15.71
CA ILE A 129 16.20 8.38 -14.94
C ILE A 129 17.46 8.59 -14.11
N ILE A 130 17.34 8.43 -12.79
CA ILE A 130 18.45 8.52 -11.85
C ILE A 130 18.89 7.16 -11.32
N ASN A 131 18.01 6.16 -11.38
CA ASN A 131 18.31 4.80 -10.96
C ASN A 131 17.33 3.81 -11.62
N GLN A 132 17.77 2.59 -11.88
CA GLN A 132 16.93 1.55 -12.49
C GLN A 132 17.43 0.14 -12.18
N LYS A 133 16.50 -0.77 -11.91
CA LYS A 133 16.71 -2.21 -11.98
C LYS A 133 15.84 -2.80 -13.08
N VAL A 134 16.47 -3.24 -14.17
CA VAL A 134 15.76 -3.76 -15.36
C VAL A 134 15.36 -5.23 -15.26
N ALA A 135 15.97 -5.99 -14.36
CA ALA A 135 15.69 -7.41 -14.17
C ALA A 135 15.90 -7.85 -12.72
N PRO A 136 15.13 -8.85 -12.24
CA PRO A 136 15.35 -9.43 -10.92
C PRO A 136 16.63 -10.27 -10.89
N THR A 137 17.19 -10.41 -9.71
CA THR A 137 18.31 -11.32 -9.47
C THR A 137 17.84 -12.77 -9.43
N LYS A 138 18.77 -13.72 -9.62
CA LYS A 138 18.48 -15.15 -9.45
C LYS A 138 17.92 -15.47 -8.06
N GLY A 139 18.46 -14.85 -7.00
CA GLY A 139 17.97 -15.05 -5.64
C GLY A 139 16.55 -14.52 -5.41
N GLU A 140 16.20 -13.38 -6.03
CA GLU A 140 14.82 -12.85 -6.01
C GLU A 140 13.84 -13.79 -6.73
N LEU A 141 14.24 -14.34 -7.88
CA LEU A 141 13.42 -15.32 -8.63
C LEU A 141 13.23 -16.62 -7.85
N GLU A 142 14.28 -17.14 -7.22
CA GLU A 142 14.21 -18.34 -6.37
C GLU A 142 13.30 -18.13 -5.17
N LEU A 143 13.38 -16.96 -4.52
CA LEU A 143 12.51 -16.60 -3.41
C LEU A 143 11.04 -16.51 -3.86
N VAL A 144 10.78 -15.83 -4.98
CA VAL A 144 9.43 -15.74 -5.56
C VAL A 144 8.88 -17.11 -5.93
N SER A 145 9.70 -18.01 -6.50
CA SER A 145 9.28 -19.36 -6.83
C SER A 145 8.87 -20.11 -5.56
N ARG A 146 9.75 -20.10 -4.54
CA ARG A 146 9.47 -20.76 -3.26
C ARG A 146 8.19 -20.24 -2.63
N ILE A 147 7.96 -18.93 -2.59
CA ILE A 147 6.74 -18.37 -2.00
C ILE A 147 5.50 -18.76 -2.84
N SER A 148 5.62 -18.79 -4.18
CA SER A 148 4.50 -19.22 -5.04
C SER A 148 4.07 -20.65 -4.72
N ASP A 149 5.02 -21.57 -4.59
CA ASP A 149 4.75 -22.98 -4.30
C ASP A 149 4.06 -23.16 -2.93
N TRP A 150 4.40 -22.34 -1.94
CA TRP A 150 3.72 -22.34 -0.63
C TRP A 150 2.28 -21.83 -0.72
N VAL A 151 2.05 -20.74 -1.47
CA VAL A 151 0.71 -20.14 -1.60
C VAL A 151 -0.24 -21.02 -2.42
N ASP A 152 0.25 -21.75 -3.42
CA ASP A 152 -0.57 -22.65 -4.25
C ASP A 152 -0.94 -23.97 -3.54
N HIS A 153 -0.44 -24.20 -2.31
CA HIS A 153 -0.67 -25.41 -1.51
C HIS A 153 -1.41 -25.14 -0.19
N GLU A 154 -1.88 -23.91 0.05
CA GLU A 154 -2.83 -23.52 1.10
C GLU A 154 -4.25 -23.32 0.54
#